data_AF-A0A832QB16-F1
#
_entry.id   AF-A0A832QB16-F1
#
_cell.length_a   1.000
_cell.length_b   1.000
_cell.length_c   1.000
_cell.angle_alpha   90.00
_cell.angle_beta   90.00
_cell.angle_gamma   90.00
#
_symmetry.space_group_name_H-M   'P 1'
#
loop_
_entity.id
_entity.type
_entity.pdbx_description
1 polymer ?
#
loop_
_entity_poly.entity_id
_entity_poly.type
_entity_poly.pdbx_seq_one_letter_code
_entity_poly.pdbx_strand_id
1 'polypeptide(L)' 'MWKIIRKVVLGGFMLYLYNLVAVHFNLLISINLITLLISAVLGFPGILAMAGALLLNF' A
#
# COMPACT_ATOMS: atom_id res chain seq x y z
N MET A 1 12.35 -0.02 18.69
CA MET A 1 11.84 -1.17 17.89
C MET A 1 10.33 -1.21 17.74
N TRP A 2 9.52 -1.19 18.82
CA TRP A 2 8.05 -1.37 18.76
C TRP A 2 7.31 -0.43 17.80
N LYS A 3 7.72 0.85 17.73
CA LYS A 3 7.12 1.86 16.84
C LYS A 3 7.25 1.51 15.35
N ILE A 4 8.35 0.86 14.96
CA ILE A 4 8.62 0.51 13.56
C ILE A 4 7.79 -0.70 13.16
N ILE A 5 7.76 -1.74 14.00
CA ILE A 5 6.96 -2.94 13.79
C ILE A 5 5.48 -2.55 13.64
N ARG A 6 4.97 -1.68 14.53
CA ARG A 6 3.60 -1.18 14.43
C ARG A 6 3.30 -0.47 13.11
N LYS A 7 4.23 0.34 12.60
CA LYS A 7 4.08 1.03 11.31
C LYS A 7 4.05 0.04 10.14
N VAL A 8 4.92 -0.97 10.16
CA VAL A 8 4.99 -2.02 9.15
C VAL A 8 3.70 -2.83 9.11
N VAL A 9 3.19 -3.23 10.29
CA VAL A 9 1.93 -3.97 10.41
C VAL A 9 0.74 -3.12 9.94
N LEU A 10 0.65 -1.85 10.36
CA LEU A 10 -0.42 -0.96 9.93
C LEU A 10 -0.35 -0.66 8.43
N GLY A 11 0.84 -0.42 7.88
CA GLY A 11 1.05 -0.19 6.45
C GLY A 11 0.64 -1.40 5.62
N GLY A 12 1.10 -2.60 6.00
CA GLY A 12 0.70 -3.85 5.34
C GLY A 12 -0.80 -4.11 5.43
N PHE A 13 -1.41 -3.86 6.58
CA PHE A 13 -2.87 -4.00 6.75
C PHE A 13 -3.65 -3.02 5.87
N MET A 14 -3.23 -1.76 5.80
CA MET A 14 -3.84 -0.76 4.91
C MET A 14 -3.70 -1.13 3.43
N LEU A 15 -2.54 -1.64 3.03
CA LEU A 15 -2.28 -2.05 1.64
C LEU A 15 -3.12 -3.27 1.26
N TYR A 16 -3.34 -4.19 2.20
CA TYR A 16 -4.26 -5.30 2.04
C TYR A 16 -5.72 -4.84 1.90
N LEU A 17 -6.19 -3.95 2.78
CA LEU A 17 -7.54 -3.38 2.71
C LEU A 17 -7.78 -2.64 1.38
N TYR A 18 -6.80 -1.88 0.91
CA TYR A 18 -6.85 -1.24 -0.39
C TYR A 18 -7.05 -2.27 -1.51
N ASN A 19 -6.24 -3.32 -1.55
CA ASN A 19 -6.33 -4.35 -2.60
C ASN A 19 -7.69 -5.06 -2.60
N LEU A 20 -8.32 -5.23 -1.44
CA LEU A 20 -9.64 -5.85 -1.29
C LEU A 20 -10.74 -5.05 -2.00
N VAL A 21 -10.62 -3.71 -2.01
CA VAL A 21 -11.51 -2.83 -2.77
C VAL A 21 -11.05 -2.74 -4.23
N ALA A 22 -9.75 -2.54 -4.46
CA ALA A 22 -9.16 -2.26 -5.76
C ALA A 22 -9.19 -3.44 -6.74
N VAL A 23 -9.38 -4.67 -6.25
CA VAL A 23 -9.58 -5.87 -7.09
C VAL A 23 -10.73 -5.70 -8.10
N HIS A 24 -11.79 -4.96 -7.74
CA HIS A 24 -12.93 -4.69 -8.61
C HIS A 24 -12.59 -3.78 -9.79
N PHE A 25 -11.51 -3.02 -9.69
CA PHE A 25 -11.07 -2.04 -10.70
C PHE A 25 -9.79 -2.45 -11.42
N ASN A 26 -9.30 -3.68 -11.19
CA ASN A 26 -8.00 -4.16 -11.70
C ASN A 26 -6.80 -3.29 -11.27
N LEU A 27 -6.91 -2.55 -10.15
CA LEU A 27 -5.89 -1.63 -9.63
C LEU A 27 -5.13 -2.27 -8.47
N LEU A 28 -4.60 -3.47 -8.67
CA LEU A 28 -3.95 -4.24 -7.61
C LEU A 28 -2.51 -3.76 -7.40
N ILE A 29 -2.16 -3.39 -6.17
CA ILE A 29 -0.78 -3.12 -5.78
C ILE A 29 -0.16 -4.42 -5.26
N SER A 30 0.88 -4.92 -5.94
CA SER A 30 1.61 -6.11 -5.49
C SER A 30 2.16 -5.93 -4.07
N ILE A 31 1.83 -6.87 -3.17
CA ILE A 31 2.32 -6.88 -1.79
C ILE A 31 3.73 -7.49 -1.79
N ASN A 32 4.75 -6.64 -1.72
CA ASN A 32 6.15 -7.04 -1.61
C ASN A 32 6.88 -6.15 -0.60
N LEU A 33 8.16 -6.42 -0.33
CA LEU A 33 8.91 -5.68 0.68
C LEU A 33 8.96 -4.16 0.39
N ILE A 34 9.04 -3.78 -0.89
CA ILE A 34 9.14 -2.38 -1.31
C ILE A 34 7.81 -1.65 -1.07
N THR A 35 6.70 -2.19 -1.57
CA THR A 35 5.37 -1.59 -1.40
C THR A 35 4.96 -1.54 0.07
N LEU A 36 5.32 -2.57 0.83
CA LEU A 36 5.07 -2.64 2.26
C LEU A 36 5.88 -1.58 3.02
N LEU A 37 7.16 -1.38 2.69
CA LEU A 37 7.98 -0.30 3.28
C LEU A 37 7.45 1.08 2.91
N ILE A 38 7.08 1.32 1.66
CA ILE A 38 6.51 2.60 1.24
C ILE A 38 5.20 2.85 1.99
N SER A 39 4.33 1.85 2.12
CA SER A 39 3.08 1.96 2.89
C SER A 39 3.31 2.17 4.39
N ALA A 40 4.39 1.61 4.95
CA ALA A 40 4.74 1.78 6.36
C ALA A 40 5.33 3.17 6.66
N VAL A 41 6.05 3.77 5.70
CA VAL A 41 6.67 5.09 5.84
C VAL A 41 5.70 6.21 5.50
N LEU A 42 5.05 6.11 4.35
CA LEU A 42 4.15 7.14 3.81
C LEU A 42 2.69 6.94 4.24
N GLY A 43 2.31 5.77 4.74
CA GLY A 43 0.93 5.48 5.15
C GLY A 43 -0.05 5.50 3.99
N PHE A 44 -1.26 5.99 4.28
CA PHE A 44 -2.33 6.18 3.29
C PHE A 44 -1.91 7.04 2.08
N PRO A 45 -1.21 8.18 2.23
CA PRO A 45 -0.65 8.93 1.10
C PRO A 45 0.20 8.08 0.14
N GLY A 46 1.03 7.17 0.66
CA GLY A 46 1.86 6.29 -0.16
C GLY A 46 1.05 5.30 -0.99
N ILE A 47 -0.04 4.78 -0.42
CA ILE A 47 -0.96 3.87 -1.10
C ILE A 47 -1.68 4.62 -2.24
N LEU A 48 -2.15 5.84 -1.98
CA LEU A 48 -2.76 6.68 -3.03
C LEU A 48 -1.78 7.03 -4.15
N ALA A 49 -0.52 7.35 -3.81
CA ALA A 49 0.50 7.63 -4.80
C ALA A 49 0.80 6.41 -5.69
N MET A 50 0.89 5.21 -5.12
CA MET A 50 1.02 3.97 -5.89
C MET A 50 -0.20 3.68 -6.76
N ALA A 51 -1.40 3.86 -6.21
CA ALA A 51 -2.64 3.69 -6.95
C ALA A 51 -2.73 4.67 -8.13
N GLY A 52 -2.36 5.93 -7.92
CA GLY A 52 -2.27 6.94 -8.96
C GLY A 52 -1.21 6.61 -10.01
N ALA A 53 -0.04 6.11 -9.59
CA ALA A 53 0.99 5.66 -10.53
C ALA A 53 0.51 4.49 -11.40
N LEU A 54 -0.28 3.56 -10.86
CA LEU A 54 -0.91 2.49 -11.65
C LEU A 54 -1.94 3.05 -12.65
N LEU A 55 -2.73 4.05 -12.24
CA LEU A 55 -3.68 4.73 -13.13
C LEU A 55 -3.01 5.49 -14.28
N LEU A 56 -1.84 6.09 -14.04
CA LEU A 56 -1.08 6.86 -15.04
C LEU A 56 -0.25 5.99 -15.98
N ASN A 57 -0.06 4.70 -15.66
CA ASN A 57 0.68 3.74 -16.48
C ASN A 57 -0.24 2.92 -17.42
N PHE A 58 -1.52 3.33 -17.53
CA PHE A 58 -2.47 2.91 -18.55
C PHE A 58 -2.41 3.84 -19.77
#